data_AF-A0A1H3VTW2-F1
#
_entry.id   AF-A0A1H3VTW2-F1
#
_cell.length_a   1.000
_cell.length_b   1.000
_cell.length_c   1.000
_cell.angle_alpha   90.00
_cell.angle_beta   90.00
_cell.angle_gamma   90.00
#
_symmetry.space_group_name_H-M   'P 1'
#
loop_
_entity.id
_entity.type
_entity.pdbx_description
1 polymer ?
#
loop_
_entity_poly.entity_id
_entity_poly.type
_entity_poly.pdbx_seq_one_letter_code
_entity_poly.pdbx_strand_id
1 'polypeptide(L)'
;MAVEFDSLDDMPHASQRPAAIDTCLFDALAYLGLLPFVIGIAMQITGVTLFGVGGRFWFAAYSTAILSFLCGIWWGGALNRVRHPHRLALILLSNLVCVAAWFALLLYATFWGLPLLAAGFAFVLWAEARLNPNLPRRYNYFKTRSRVSYLVIGCHLVMIAVIALTG
;
A
#
# COMPACT_ATOMS: atom_id res chain seq x y z
N MET A 1 53.88 -46.94 4.77
CA MET A 1 52.81 -46.74 3.79
C MET A 1 52.06 -45.48 4.22
N ALA A 2 52.57 -44.32 3.81
CA ALA A 2 51.96 -43.03 4.11
C ALA A 2 50.79 -42.85 3.13
N VAL A 3 49.57 -42.80 3.65
CA VAL A 3 48.40 -42.37 2.88
C VAL A 3 48.29 -40.86 3.08
N GLU A 4 48.66 -40.15 2.04
CA GLU A 4 48.52 -38.71 1.84
C GLU A 4 47.02 -38.38 1.87
N PHE A 5 46.56 -37.79 2.98
CA PHE A 5 45.22 -37.23 3.15
C PHE A 5 45.35 -35.70 3.14
N ASP A 6 45.95 -35.17 2.09
CA ASP A 6 46.04 -33.75 1.80
C ASP A 6 45.26 -33.48 0.51
N SER A 7 43.94 -33.27 0.64
CA SER A 7 43.09 -32.71 -0.42
C SER A 7 41.62 -32.62 0.03
N LEU A 8 41.33 -31.92 1.13
CA LEU A 8 39.96 -31.46 1.43
C LEU A 8 39.90 -29.96 1.76
N ASP A 9 40.95 -29.19 1.43
CA ASP A 9 40.89 -27.75 1.27
C ASP A 9 40.69 -27.45 -0.22
N ASP A 10 39.44 -27.42 -0.68
CA ASP A 10 38.97 -26.60 -1.80
C ASP A 10 37.51 -26.94 -2.13
N MET A 11 36.61 -26.60 -1.22
CA MET A 11 35.22 -26.35 -1.60
C MET A 11 34.99 -24.85 -1.43
N PRO A 12 34.84 -24.07 -2.52
CA PRO A 12 34.46 -22.68 -2.39
C PRO A 12 33.07 -22.67 -1.74
N HIS A 13 33.03 -22.30 -0.46
CA HIS A 13 31.82 -21.85 0.19
C HIS A 13 31.40 -20.57 -0.53
N ALA A 14 30.71 -20.75 -1.65
CA ALA A 14 30.02 -19.70 -2.35
C ALA A 14 29.09 -19.06 -1.32
N SER A 15 29.55 -17.95 -0.76
CA SER A 15 28.71 -17.00 -0.05
C SER A 15 27.73 -16.49 -1.09
N GLN A 16 26.65 -17.24 -1.33
CA GLN A 16 25.48 -16.75 -2.02
C GLN A 16 24.90 -15.67 -1.11
N ARG A 17 25.47 -14.47 -1.16
CA ARG A 17 24.81 -13.25 -0.73
C ARG A 17 23.50 -13.26 -1.51
N PRO A 18 22.33 -13.35 -0.84
CA PRO A 18 21.07 -13.33 -1.56
C PRO A 18 21.07 -12.06 -2.41
N ALA A 19 20.93 -12.24 -3.74
CA ALA A 19 20.91 -11.13 -4.69
C ALA A 19 20.01 -10.03 -4.13
N ALA A 20 20.54 -8.82 -4.00
CA ALA A 20 19.76 -7.68 -3.57
C ALA A 20 18.58 -7.59 -4.54
N ILE A 21 17.36 -7.77 -4.04
CA ILE A 21 16.17 -7.65 -4.87
C ILE A 21 16.13 -6.20 -5.32
N ASP A 22 16.27 -5.95 -6.63
CA ASP A 22 16.20 -4.61 -7.21
C ASP A 22 14.82 -4.00 -6.91
N THR A 23 14.73 -3.22 -5.84
CA THR A 23 13.47 -2.60 -5.38
C THR A 23 13.03 -1.41 -6.23
N CYS A 24 13.85 -0.98 -7.20
CA CYS A 24 13.58 0.19 -8.04
C CYS A 24 12.24 0.09 -8.79
N LEU A 25 11.90 -1.10 -9.31
CA LEU A 25 10.63 -1.32 -10.00
C LEU A 25 9.44 -1.17 -9.03
N PHE A 26 9.56 -1.75 -7.83
CA PHE A 26 8.51 -1.66 -6.81
C PHE A 26 8.30 -0.21 -6.35
N ASP A 27 9.39 0.54 -6.18
CA ASP A 27 9.33 1.94 -5.80
C ASP A 27 8.69 2.78 -6.91
N ALA A 28 9.08 2.56 -8.17
CA ALA A 28 8.51 3.24 -9.33
C ALA A 28 6.99 2.99 -9.46
N LEU A 29 6.54 1.74 -9.31
CA LEU A 29 5.12 1.40 -9.35
C LEU A 29 4.34 2.05 -8.20
N ALA A 30 4.93 2.13 -7.01
CA ALA A 30 4.29 2.75 -5.86
C ALA A 30 4.08 4.26 -6.07
N TYR A 31 5.06 4.95 -6.67
CA TYR A 31 4.93 6.35 -7.06
C TYR A 31 3.98 6.56 -8.24
N LEU A 32 3.95 5.62 -9.20
CA LEU A 32 3.01 5.68 -10.31
C LEU A 32 1.55 5.63 -9.82
N GLY A 33 1.31 4.92 -8.72
CA GLY A 33 0.03 4.90 -8.02
C GLY A 33 -0.43 6.26 -7.49
N LEU A 34 0.44 7.28 -7.38
CA LEU A 34 0.00 8.64 -7.02
C LEU A 34 -0.62 9.40 -8.19
N LEU A 35 -0.28 9.05 -9.43
CA LEU A 35 -0.73 9.81 -10.60
C LEU A 35 -2.25 9.97 -10.69
N PRO A 36 -3.07 8.93 -10.49
CA PRO A 36 -4.51 9.08 -10.63
C PRO A 36 -5.12 9.97 -9.53
N PHE A 37 -4.50 10.07 -8.36
CA PHE A 37 -4.91 11.01 -7.31
C PHE A 37 -4.64 12.46 -7.72
N VAL A 38 -3.45 12.74 -8.26
CA VAL A 38 -3.08 14.08 -8.74
C VAL A 38 -3.99 14.52 -9.89
N ILE A 39 -4.28 13.60 -10.83
CA ILE A 39 -5.23 13.83 -11.92
C ILE A 39 -6.62 14.16 -11.37
N GLY A 40 -7.11 13.38 -10.39
CA GLY A 40 -8.42 13.63 -9.76
C GLY A 40 -8.52 15.00 -9.09
N ILE A 41 -7.45 15.44 -8.42
CA ILE A 41 -7.36 16.79 -7.82
C ILE A 41 -7.37 17.86 -8.92
N ALA A 42 -6.56 17.71 -9.96
CA ALA A 42 -6.49 18.67 -11.07
C ALA A 42 -7.84 18.82 -11.77
N MET A 43 -8.54 17.71 -12.02
CA MET A 43 -9.90 17.71 -12.58
C MET A 43 -10.89 18.46 -11.68
N GLN A 44 -10.79 18.28 -10.36
CA GLN A 44 -11.67 18.97 -9.42
C GLN A 44 -11.43 20.49 -9.41
N ILE A 45 -10.17 20.92 -9.53
CA ILE A 45 -9.80 22.34 -9.59
C ILE A 45 -10.24 22.97 -10.91
N THR A 46 -10.05 22.29 -12.05
CA THR A 46 -10.39 22.83 -13.37
C THR A 46 -11.86 22.65 -13.74
N GLY A 47 -12.61 21.84 -12.99
CA GLY A 47 -13.99 21.46 -13.30
C GLY A 47 -14.12 20.54 -14.52
N VAL A 48 -13.00 20.02 -15.06
CA VAL A 48 -13.00 19.14 -16.23
C VAL A 48 -13.52 17.76 -15.84
N THR A 49 -14.48 17.25 -16.61
CA THR A 49 -14.95 15.87 -16.51
C THR A 49 -14.26 15.01 -17.57
N LEU A 50 -13.78 13.83 -17.19
CA LEU A 50 -13.23 12.84 -18.12
C LEU A 50 -14.27 11.73 -18.27
N PHE A 51 -14.69 11.45 -19.50
CA PHE A 51 -15.71 10.42 -19.79
C PHE A 51 -17.02 10.60 -19.00
N GLY A 52 -17.42 11.85 -18.70
CA GLY A 52 -18.59 12.15 -17.87
C GLY A 52 -18.40 11.90 -16.37
N VAL A 53 -17.19 11.54 -15.94
CA VAL A 53 -16.84 11.32 -14.54
C VAL A 53 -16.22 12.59 -13.95
N GLY A 54 -16.78 13.06 -12.84
CA GLY A 54 -16.24 14.19 -12.08
C GLY A 54 -15.00 13.82 -11.27
N GLY A 55 -14.13 14.81 -11.01
CA GLY A 55 -12.88 14.62 -10.26
C GLY A 55 -13.06 13.97 -8.89
N ARG A 56 -14.13 14.33 -8.17
CA ARG A 56 -14.49 13.73 -6.86
C ARG A 56 -14.77 12.23 -6.91
N PHE A 57 -15.57 11.77 -7.87
CA PHE A 57 -15.84 10.34 -8.01
C PHE A 57 -14.59 9.60 -8.50
N TRP A 58 -13.87 10.17 -9.48
CA TRP A 58 -12.61 9.61 -9.97
C TRP A 58 -11.62 9.34 -8.83
N PHE A 59 -11.43 10.34 -7.97
CA PHE A 59 -10.56 10.24 -6.81
C PHE A 59 -11.04 9.17 -5.83
N ALA A 60 -12.33 9.19 -5.43
CA ALA A 60 -12.89 8.24 -4.47
C ALA A 60 -12.86 6.78 -4.98
N ALA A 61 -13.18 6.57 -6.26
CA ALA A 61 -13.16 5.25 -6.89
C ALA A 61 -11.74 4.68 -6.88
N TYR A 62 -10.75 5.51 -7.24
CA TYR A 62 -9.34 5.09 -7.22
C TYR A 62 -8.82 4.82 -5.80
N SER A 63 -9.17 5.66 -4.82
CA SER A 63 -8.90 5.40 -3.40
C SER A 63 -9.39 4.02 -2.96
N THR A 64 -10.62 3.69 -3.35
CA THR A 64 -11.25 2.41 -3.01
C THR A 64 -10.52 1.24 -3.64
N ALA A 65 -10.17 1.34 -4.92
CA ALA A 65 -9.40 0.31 -5.63
C ALA A 65 -8.05 0.02 -4.96
N ILE A 66 -7.32 1.06 -4.56
CA ILE A 66 -6.04 0.90 -3.85
C ILE A 66 -6.26 0.28 -2.47
N LEU A 67 -7.27 0.70 -1.70
CA LEU A 67 -7.58 0.08 -0.41
C LEU A 67 -7.89 -1.42 -0.57
N SER A 68 -8.69 -1.81 -1.57
CA SER A 68 -8.95 -3.22 -1.86
C SER A 68 -7.68 -3.99 -2.25
N PHE A 69 -6.78 -3.37 -3.02
CA PHE A 69 -5.48 -3.96 -3.35
C PHE A 69 -4.61 -4.17 -2.10
N LEU A 70 -4.56 -3.20 -1.18
CA LEU A 70 -3.84 -3.31 0.09
C LEU A 70 -4.41 -4.44 0.97
N CYS A 71 -5.73 -4.58 1.01
CA CYS A 71 -6.42 -5.69 1.68
C CYS A 71 -6.01 -7.05 1.10
N GLY A 72 -5.86 -7.16 -0.23
CA GLY A 72 -5.35 -8.37 -0.89
C GLY A 72 -3.94 -8.74 -0.45
N ILE A 73 -3.08 -7.76 -0.22
CA ILE A 73 -1.70 -7.97 0.28
C ILE A 73 -1.72 -8.53 1.72
N TRP A 74 -2.63 -8.07 2.57
CA TRP A 74 -2.81 -8.63 3.91
C TRP A 74 -3.31 -10.07 3.85
N TRP A 75 -4.22 -10.39 2.93
CA TRP A 75 -4.71 -11.74 2.72
C TRP A 75 -3.59 -12.70 2.27
N GLY A 76 -2.76 -12.28 1.31
CA GLY A 76 -1.58 -13.04 0.88
C GLY A 76 -0.53 -13.20 1.99
N GLY A 77 -0.33 -12.17 2.81
CA GLY A 77 0.54 -12.23 3.99
C GLY A 77 0.04 -13.20 5.06
N ALA A 78 -1.28 -13.24 5.30
CA ALA A 78 -1.93 -14.16 6.22
C ALA A 78 -1.86 -15.62 5.72
N LEU A 79 -1.88 -15.85 4.40
CA LEU A 79 -1.72 -17.17 3.81
C LEU A 79 -0.29 -17.70 3.95
N ASN A 80 0.71 -16.85 3.73
CA ASN A 80 2.13 -17.21 3.85
C ASN A 80 2.62 -17.37 5.30
N ARG A 81 1.86 -16.91 6.31
CA ARG A 81 2.24 -16.96 7.74
C ARG A 81 1.29 -17.84 8.56
N VAL A 82 1.21 -19.12 8.19
CA VAL A 82 0.26 -20.11 8.75
C VAL A 82 0.31 -20.24 10.28
N ARG A 83 1.47 -20.04 10.91
CA ARG A 83 1.66 -20.18 12.38
C ARG A 83 1.60 -18.87 13.18
N HIS A 84 1.28 -17.74 12.56
CA HIS A 84 1.32 -16.44 13.24
C HIS A 84 0.00 -16.16 14.00
N PRO A 85 0.04 -15.77 15.30
CA PRO A 85 -1.17 -15.59 16.11
C PRO A 85 -2.11 -14.50 15.57
N HIS A 86 -1.58 -13.54 14.81
CA HIS A 86 -2.38 -12.45 14.24
C HIS A 86 -3.06 -12.79 12.90
N ARG A 87 -2.91 -14.01 12.36
CA ARG A 87 -3.46 -14.40 11.03
C ARG A 87 -4.95 -14.10 10.87
N LEU A 88 -5.76 -14.52 11.83
CA LEU A 88 -7.21 -14.29 11.82
C LEU A 88 -7.53 -12.79 11.83
N ALA A 89 -6.81 -12.03 12.65
CA ALA A 89 -6.98 -10.58 12.74
C ALA A 89 -6.69 -9.91 11.39
N LEU A 90 -5.59 -10.25 10.69
CA LEU A 90 -5.31 -9.69 9.35
C LEU A 90 -6.45 -9.93 8.36
N ILE A 91 -7.01 -11.15 8.33
CA ILE A 91 -8.06 -11.53 7.38
C ILE A 91 -9.38 -10.80 7.68
N LEU A 92 -9.73 -10.68 8.96
CA LEU A 92 -10.92 -9.93 9.38
C LEU A 92 -10.75 -8.44 9.11
N LEU A 93 -9.57 -7.89 9.43
CA LEU A 93 -9.22 -6.50 9.19
C LEU A 93 -9.24 -6.14 7.71
N SER A 94 -8.71 -7.00 6.82
CA SER A 94 -8.73 -6.74 5.38
C SER A 94 -10.15 -6.71 4.82
N ASN A 95 -11.04 -7.59 5.29
CA ASN A 95 -12.45 -7.55 4.87
C ASN A 95 -13.16 -6.30 5.40
N LEU A 96 -12.95 -5.97 6.68
CA LEU A 96 -13.53 -4.78 7.30
C LEU A 96 -13.13 -3.51 6.54
N VAL A 97 -11.84 -3.36 6.23
CA VAL A 97 -11.33 -2.20 5.47
C VAL A 97 -11.89 -2.18 4.05
N CYS A 98 -11.98 -3.33 3.36
CA CYS A 98 -12.53 -3.38 2.01
C CYS A 98 -14.01 -2.98 1.98
N VAL A 99 -14.82 -3.48 2.91
CA VAL A 99 -16.24 -3.12 3.02
C VAL A 99 -16.40 -1.65 3.41
N ALA A 100 -15.59 -1.15 4.35
CA ALA A 100 -15.59 0.26 4.73
C ALA A 100 -15.21 1.19 3.56
N ALA A 101 -14.21 0.81 2.76
CA ALA A 101 -13.82 1.56 1.56
C ALA A 101 -14.94 1.59 0.52
N TRP A 102 -15.59 0.46 0.27
CA TRP A 102 -16.74 0.39 -0.62
C TRP A 102 -17.91 1.26 -0.11
N PHE A 103 -18.22 1.19 1.19
CA PHE A 103 -19.23 2.04 1.79
C PHE A 103 -18.87 3.54 1.68
N ALA A 104 -17.60 3.89 1.85
CA ALA A 104 -17.12 5.25 1.68
C ALA A 104 -17.25 5.75 0.24
N LEU A 105 -17.06 4.86 -0.75
CA LEU A 105 -17.32 5.15 -2.16
C LEU A 105 -18.80 5.43 -2.43
N LEU A 106 -19.73 4.70 -1.81
CA LEU A 106 -21.16 5.00 -1.95
C LEU A 106 -21.50 6.39 -1.40
N LEU A 107 -20.76 6.83 -0.38
CA LEU A 107 -20.86 8.16 0.21
C LEU A 107 -19.99 9.21 -0.49
N TYR A 108 -19.48 8.95 -1.70
CA TYR A 108 -18.55 9.87 -2.37
C TYR A 108 -19.12 11.28 -2.53
N ALA A 109 -20.44 11.43 -2.73
CA ALA A 109 -21.13 12.72 -2.89
C ALA A 109 -21.37 13.45 -1.56
N THR A 110 -21.25 12.76 -0.43
CA THR A 110 -21.37 13.32 0.93
C THR A 110 -20.02 13.78 1.47
N PHE A 111 -20.02 14.81 2.31
CA PHE A 111 -18.80 15.31 2.98
C PHE A 111 -17.99 14.20 3.67
N TRP A 112 -18.68 13.18 4.19
CA TRP A 112 -18.09 12.05 4.94
C TRP A 112 -17.34 11.01 4.08
N GLY A 113 -17.57 10.93 2.76
CA GLY A 113 -16.98 9.88 1.92
C GLY A 113 -15.45 9.93 1.87
N LEU A 114 -14.87 11.11 1.60
CA LEU A 114 -13.42 11.29 1.49
C LEU A 114 -12.68 11.14 2.83
N PRO A 115 -13.15 11.72 3.96
CA PRO A 115 -12.58 11.47 5.27
C PRO A 115 -12.57 9.98 5.65
N LEU A 116 -13.62 9.23 5.30
CA LEU A 116 -13.70 7.81 5.61
C LEU A 116 -12.68 7.00 4.79
N LEU A 117 -12.47 7.33 3.52
CA LEU A 117 -11.39 6.75 2.70
C LEU A 117 -10.00 7.09 3.26
N ALA A 118 -9.77 8.35 3.66
CA ALA A 118 -8.53 8.78 4.28
C ALA A 118 -8.27 8.03 5.60
N ALA A 119 -9.30 7.84 6.42
CA ALA A 119 -9.23 7.04 7.65
C ALA A 119 -8.88 5.57 7.35
N GLY A 120 -9.40 5.00 6.25
CA GLY A 120 -9.02 3.68 5.77
C GLY A 120 -7.52 3.57 5.47
N PHE A 121 -6.94 4.55 4.77
CA PHE A 121 -5.49 4.59 4.50
C PHE A 121 -4.67 4.76 5.79
N ALA A 122 -5.10 5.63 6.69
CA ALA A 122 -4.45 5.82 7.99
C ALA A 122 -4.50 4.54 8.83
N PHE A 123 -5.61 3.82 8.79
CA PHE A 123 -5.78 2.54 9.47
C PHE A 123 -4.86 1.45 8.91
N VAL A 124 -4.75 1.35 7.57
CA VAL A 124 -3.82 0.44 6.92
C VAL A 124 -2.39 0.75 7.34
N LEU A 125 -2.00 2.03 7.35
CA LEU A 125 -0.67 2.45 7.78
C LEU A 125 -0.39 2.10 9.25
N TRP A 126 -1.36 2.34 10.13
CA TRP A 126 -1.26 1.97 11.54
C TRP A 126 -1.15 0.45 11.75
N ALA A 127 -1.96 -0.32 11.03
CA ALA A 127 -1.91 -1.78 11.08
C ALA A 127 -0.56 -2.29 10.56
N GLU A 128 -0.06 -1.77 9.44
CA GLU A 128 1.27 -2.14 8.93
C GLU A 128 2.38 -1.79 9.93
N ALA A 129 2.31 -0.63 10.59
CA ALA A 129 3.26 -0.27 11.65
C ALA A 129 3.22 -1.23 12.85
N ARG A 130 2.04 -1.70 13.22
CA ARG A 130 1.84 -2.60 14.37
C ARG A 130 2.17 -4.06 14.06
N LEU A 131 2.00 -4.46 12.80
CA LEU A 131 2.35 -5.78 12.31
C LEU A 131 3.82 -5.93 11.97
N ASN A 132 4.59 -4.84 11.99
CA ASN A 132 6.00 -4.79 11.63
C ASN A 132 6.82 -5.69 12.58
N PRO A 133 7.16 -6.92 12.18
CA PRO A 133 8.05 -7.73 12.98
C PRO A 133 9.46 -7.26 12.60
N ASN A 134 10.36 -7.11 13.57
CA ASN A 134 11.76 -6.70 13.35
C ASN A 134 12.51 -7.69 12.42
N LEU A 135 12.20 -7.71 11.12
CA LEU A 135 12.85 -8.50 10.09
C LEU A 135 13.77 -7.57 9.27
N PRO A 136 15.09 -7.63 9.48
CA PRO A 136 16.08 -6.76 8.82
C PRO A 136 16.00 -6.78 7.29
N ARG A 137 15.46 -7.86 6.70
CA ARG A 137 15.51 -8.15 5.26
C ARG A 137 14.41 -7.48 4.41
N ARG A 138 13.42 -6.79 5.01
CA ARG A 138 12.32 -6.11 4.27
C ARG A 138 12.14 -4.63 4.59
N TYR A 139 13.10 -4.03 5.31
CA TYR A 139 13.02 -2.65 5.80
C TYR A 139 12.80 -1.61 4.68
N ASN A 140 13.52 -1.74 3.56
CA ASN A 140 13.41 -0.79 2.45
C ASN A 140 12.03 -0.86 1.75
N TYR A 141 11.46 -2.06 1.58
CA TYR A 141 10.14 -2.25 0.97
C TYR A 141 9.01 -1.62 1.79
N PHE A 142 9.03 -1.78 3.12
CA PHE A 142 8.03 -1.15 3.99
C PHE A 142 8.21 0.38 4.08
N LYS A 143 9.44 0.88 3.99
CA LYS A 143 9.73 2.32 4.03
C LYS A 143 9.13 3.07 2.84
N THR A 144 9.21 2.53 1.62
CA THR A 144 8.60 3.16 0.44
C THR A 144 7.07 3.16 0.54
N ARG A 145 6.49 2.04 1.00
CA ARG A 145 5.04 1.90 1.16
C ARG A 145 4.46 2.88 2.18
N SER A 146 5.11 3.07 3.33
CA SER A 146 4.68 4.07 4.31
C SER A 146 4.75 5.50 3.74
N ARG A 147 5.80 5.84 2.98
CA ARG A 147 5.91 7.16 2.32
C ARG A 147 4.75 7.40 1.35
N VAL A 148 4.43 6.41 0.52
CA VAL A 148 3.31 6.49 -0.43
C VAL A 148 1.98 6.64 0.31
N SER A 149 1.74 5.90 1.39
CA SER A 149 0.54 6.08 2.22
C SER A 149 0.43 7.49 2.79
N TYR A 150 1.52 8.07 3.30
CA TYR A 150 1.52 9.47 3.76
C TYR A 150 1.20 10.46 2.64
N LEU A 151 1.76 10.25 1.44
CA LEU A 151 1.47 11.10 0.29
C LEU A 151 0.00 10.97 -0.14
N VAL A 152 -0.56 9.77 -0.16
CA VAL A 152 -1.98 9.55 -0.47
C VAL A 152 -2.89 10.21 0.56
N ILE A 153 -2.54 10.15 1.85
CA ILE A 153 -3.27 10.88 2.91
C ILE A 153 -3.17 12.40 2.65
N GLY A 154 -1.99 12.91 2.29
CA GLY A 154 -1.80 14.30 1.87
C GLY A 154 -2.69 14.69 0.68
N CYS A 155 -2.78 13.84 -0.35
CA CYS A 155 -3.68 14.05 -1.47
C CYS A 155 -5.16 14.09 -1.03
N HIS A 156 -5.58 13.26 -0.07
CA HIS A 156 -6.95 13.31 0.46
C HIS A 156 -7.22 14.64 1.19
N LEU A 157 -6.26 15.13 1.99
CA LEU A 157 -6.39 16.43 2.65
C LEU A 157 -6.50 17.58 1.65
N VAL A 158 -5.67 17.57 0.60
CA VAL A 158 -5.75 18.56 -0.48
C VAL A 158 -7.10 18.49 -1.19
N MET A 159 -7.57 17.29 -1.53
CA MET A 159 -8.87 17.12 -2.19
C MET A 159 -10.03 17.62 -1.32
N ILE A 160 -10.01 17.34 -0.01
CA ILE A 160 -11.00 17.83 0.94
C ILE A 160 -10.96 19.36 1.02
N ALA A 161 -9.77 19.95 1.09
CA ALA A 161 -9.59 21.40 1.10
C ALA A 161 -10.10 22.06 -0.19
N VAL A 162 -9.78 21.49 -1.36
CA VAL A 162 -10.29 21.96 -2.65
C VAL A 162 -11.82 21.94 -2.67
N ILE A 163 -12.44 20.82 -2.29
CA ILE A 163 -13.90 20.71 -2.25
C ILE A 163 -14.50 21.74 -1.30
N ALA A 164 -13.92 21.93 -0.11
CA ALA A 164 -14.38 22.92 0.86
C ALA A 164 -14.23 24.38 0.40
N LEU A 165 -13.30 24.66 -0.52
CA LEU A 165 -13.10 26.00 -1.11
C LEU A 165 -13.99 26.24 -2.34
N THR A 166 -14.43 25.17 -3.02
CA THR A 166 -15.23 25.25 -4.26
C THR A 166 -16.72 24.98 -4.08
N GLY A 167 -17.14 24.47 -2.92
CA GLY A 167 -18.54 24.17 -2.57
C GLY A 167 -19.13 25.22 -1.65
#